data_AF-A0A8T7H0M5-F1
#
_entry.id   AF-A0A8T7H0M5-F1
#
_cell.length_a   1.000
_cell.length_b   1.000
_cell.length_c   1.000
_cell.angle_alpha   90.00
_cell.angle_beta   90.00
_cell.angle_gamma   90.00
#
_symmetry.space_group_name_H-M   'P 1'
#
loop_
_entity.id
_entity.type
_entity.pdbx_description
1 polymer ?
#
loop_
_entity_poly.entity_id
_entity_poly.type
_entity_poly.pdbx_seq_one_letter_code
_entity_poly.pdbx_strand_id
1 'polypeptide(L)'
;MEKAGEEEASRKSGAHSINPGATHAPRGEARMMPCPRCGTNLETLWIESDDGYGKTVEMIRRCPRCGYREVVEVLRIRRRERSVVVERGLLPA
;
A
#
# COMPACT_ATOMS: atom_id res chain seq x y z
N MET A 1 -39.31 -21.27 51.22
CA MET A 1 -39.71 -20.56 49.99
C MET A 1 -39.08 -19.17 50.07
N GLU A 2 -37.76 -18.97 49.96
CA GLU A 2 -36.89 -19.18 48.78
C GLU A 2 -37.53 -18.54 47.54
N LYS A 3 -36.98 -17.50 46.90
CA LYS A 3 -35.58 -17.35 46.50
C LYS A 3 -35.09 -15.89 46.43
N ALA A 4 -33.79 -15.75 46.67
CA ALA A 4 -32.95 -14.58 46.46
C ALA A 4 -32.89 -14.18 44.97
N GLY A 5 -32.76 -12.87 44.73
CA GLY A 5 -32.43 -12.31 43.43
C GLY A 5 -30.94 -12.51 43.16
N GLU A 6 -30.65 -13.23 42.09
CA GLU A 6 -29.31 -13.58 41.63
C GLU A 6 -28.80 -12.46 40.72
N GLU A 7 -27.76 -11.78 41.22
CA GLU A 7 -26.83 -10.91 40.49
C GLU A 7 -25.83 -11.80 39.71
N GLU A 8 -25.08 -11.20 38.78
CA GLU A 8 -24.05 -11.82 37.91
C GLU A 8 -24.56 -12.73 36.76
N ALA A 9 -24.00 -12.76 35.56
CA ALA A 9 -22.72 -12.26 35.11
C ALA A 9 -22.85 -11.67 33.69
N SER A 10 -22.18 -10.53 33.55
CA SER A 10 -21.91 -9.82 32.31
C SER A 10 -21.31 -10.75 31.27
N ARG A 11 -21.86 -10.66 30.05
CA ARG A 11 -21.52 -11.50 28.90
C ARG A 11 -20.06 -11.29 28.48
N LYS A 12 -19.38 -12.43 28.30
CA LYS A 12 -18.32 -12.70 27.30
C LYS A 12 -18.43 -11.74 26.11
N SER A 13 -17.40 -11.11 25.56
CA SER A 13 -16.15 -11.70 25.07
C SER A 13 -15.23 -10.53 24.73
N GLY A 14 -14.06 -10.44 25.35
CA GLY A 14 -13.01 -9.53 24.87
C GLY A 14 -12.46 -10.06 23.55
N ALA A 15 -12.91 -9.50 22.42
CA ALA A 15 -12.25 -9.68 21.14
C ALA A 15 -10.92 -8.90 21.17
N HIS A 16 -9.90 -9.48 21.82
CA HIS A 16 -8.53 -9.08 21.56
C HIS A 16 -8.18 -9.58 20.17
N SER A 17 -8.38 -8.73 19.17
CA SER A 17 -7.76 -8.87 17.85
C SER A 17 -6.25 -8.71 18.02
N ILE A 18 -5.59 -9.79 18.43
CA ILE A 18 -4.17 -9.95 18.17
C ILE A 18 -4.01 -10.07 16.66
N ASN A 19 -3.71 -8.96 15.99
CA ASN A 19 -3.24 -9.00 14.61
C ASN A 19 -1.93 -9.80 14.61
N PRO A 20 -1.91 -11.02 14.05
CA PRO A 20 -0.69 -11.79 14.02
C PRO A 20 0.23 -11.14 12.99
N GLY A 21 1.32 -10.54 13.49
CA GLY A 21 2.56 -10.32 12.76
C GLY A 21 2.44 -10.22 11.24
N ALA A 22 1.86 -9.12 10.75
CA ALA A 22 2.33 -8.56 9.49
C ALA A 22 3.74 -8.02 9.76
N THR A 23 4.70 -8.92 9.93
CA THR A 23 6.11 -8.59 9.91
C THR A 23 6.39 -8.21 8.48
N HIS A 24 6.17 -6.93 8.17
CA HIS A 24 6.58 -6.33 6.92
C HIS A 24 8.08 -6.65 6.79
N ALA A 25 8.42 -7.48 5.81
CA ALA A 25 9.80 -7.64 5.36
C ALA A 25 10.47 -6.25 5.32
N PRO A 26 11.76 -6.10 5.69
CA PRO A 26 12.44 -4.83 5.61
C PRO A 26 12.48 -4.41 4.13
N ARG A 27 11.45 -3.69 3.69
CA ARG A 27 11.45 -2.93 2.44
C ARG A 27 12.60 -1.96 2.63
N GLY A 28 13.63 -2.09 1.79
CA GLY A 28 14.85 -1.30 1.86
C GLY A 28 14.53 0.15 2.22
N GLU A 29 15.31 0.69 3.16
CA GLU A 29 15.16 2.02 3.76
C GLU A 29 14.30 2.96 2.91
N ALA A 30 13.09 3.25 3.41
CA ALA A 30 12.24 4.26 2.83
C ALA A 30 12.98 5.59 2.93
N ARG A 31 13.75 5.94 1.89
CA ARG A 31 14.38 7.25 1.76
C ARG A 31 13.25 8.26 1.73
N MET A 32 13.08 8.96 2.85
CA MET A 32 12.14 10.06 2.96
C MET A 32 12.54 11.13 1.94
N MET A 33 11.71 11.33 0.92
CA MET A 33 11.89 12.41 -0.04
C MET A 33 10.92 13.54 0.26
N PRO A 34 11.41 14.75 0.57
CA PRO A 34 10.55 15.89 0.81
C PRO A 34 9.88 16.35 -0.49
N CYS A 35 8.63 16.77 -0.40
CA CYS A 35 7.91 17.36 -1.51
C CYS A 35 8.57 18.69 -1.91
N PRO A 36 8.89 18.92 -3.20
CA PRO A 36 9.51 20.16 -3.65
C PRO A 36 8.59 21.38 -3.50
N ARG A 37 7.28 21.18 -3.33
CA ARG A 37 6.31 22.28 -3.18
C ARG A 37 6.05 22.71 -1.75
N CYS A 38 6.06 21.79 -0.79
CA CYS A 38 5.63 22.08 0.58
C CYS A 38 6.45 21.40 1.68
N GLY A 39 7.54 20.71 1.32
CA GLY A 39 8.46 20.05 2.25
C GLY A 39 7.93 18.80 2.97
N THR A 40 6.64 18.50 2.84
CA THR A 40 6.05 17.27 3.42
C THR A 40 6.58 16.04 2.69
N ASN A 41 6.87 14.95 3.41
CA ASN A 41 7.36 13.72 2.81
C ASN A 41 6.40 13.18 1.74
N LEU A 42 6.98 12.77 0.61
CA LEU A 42 6.29 12.10 -0.47
C LEU A 42 6.02 10.64 -0.09
N GLU A 43 4.85 10.17 -0.45
CA GLU A 43 4.45 8.77 -0.39
C GLU A 43 4.74 8.11 -1.74
N THR A 44 5.21 6.88 -1.72
CA THR A 44 5.39 6.08 -2.96
C THR A 44 4.20 5.15 -3.15
N LEU A 45 3.57 5.25 -4.31
CA LEU A 45 2.42 4.47 -4.73
C LEU A 45 2.77 3.67 -5.97
N TRP A 46 2.18 2.48 -6.10
CA TRP A 46 2.25 1.68 -7.32
C TRP A 46 0.85 1.62 -7.91
N ILE A 47 0.69 2.05 -9.16
CA ILE A 47 -0.58 2.04 -9.87
C ILE A 47 -0.49 1.05 -11.01
N GLU A 48 -1.32 0.02 -10.98
CA GLU A 48 -1.47 -0.93 -12.07
C GLU A 48 -2.62 -0.49 -12.99
N SER A 49 -2.41 -0.62 -14.29
CA SER A 49 -3.44 -0.40 -15.32
C SER A 49 -3.32 -1.49 -16.37
N ASP A 50 -4.45 -2.00 -16.82
CA ASP A 50 -4.53 -3.03 -17.86
C ASP A 50 -5.21 -2.42 -19.08
N ASP A 51 -4.56 -2.49 -20.24
CA ASP A 51 -5.07 -1.95 -21.51
C ASP A 51 -5.63 -3.04 -22.45
N GLY A 52 -5.79 -4.27 -21.94
CA GLY A 52 -6.20 -5.44 -22.71
C GLY A 52 -5.07 -6.08 -23.53
N TYR A 53 -3.93 -5.41 -23.69
CA TYR A 53 -2.74 -5.92 -24.40
C TYR A 53 -1.56 -6.21 -23.45
N GLY A 54 -1.64 -5.71 -22.22
CA GLY A 54 -0.69 -5.96 -21.16
C GLY A 54 -1.02 -5.16 -19.91
N LYS A 55 -0.09 -5.21 -18.96
CA LYS A 55 -0.16 -4.40 -17.74
C LYS A 55 0.87 -3.29 -17.80
N THR A 56 0.47 -2.11 -17.38
CA THR A 56 1.38 -1.01 -17.07
C THR A 56 1.37 -0.80 -15.56
N VAL A 57 2.55 -0.76 -14.95
CA VAL A 57 2.74 -0.48 -13.53
C VAL A 57 3.54 0.81 -13.40
N GLU A 58 2.94 1.84 -12.81
CA GLU A 58 3.58 3.12 -12.56
C GLU A 58 3.94 3.26 -11.09
N MET A 59 5.21 3.54 -10.79
CA MET A 59 5.61 4.03 -9.47
C MET A 59 5.44 5.54 -9.45
N ILE A 60 4.60 6.04 -8.54
CA ILE A 60 4.28 7.46 -8.40
C ILE A 60 4.70 7.93 -7.02
N ARG A 61 5.35 9.09 -6.95
CA ARG A 61 5.54 9.84 -5.71
C ARG A 61 4.43 10.87 -5.57
N ARG A 62 3.66 10.80 -4.50
CA ARG A 62 2.55 11.71 -4.22
C ARG A 62 2.77 12.45 -2.91
N CYS A 63 2.56 13.76 -2.91
CA CYS A 63 2.44 14.52 -1.67
C CYS A 63 1.01 14.44 -1.13
N PRO A 64 0.78 13.90 0.07
CA PRO A 64 -0.55 13.85 0.67
C PRO A 64 -1.07 15.25 1.06
N ARG A 65 -0.16 16.23 1.26
CA ARG A 65 -0.52 17.58 1.72
C ARG A 65 -0.95 18.52 0.60
N CYS A 66 -0.19 18.60 -0.49
CA CYS A 66 -0.44 19.56 -1.57
C CYS A 66 -0.86 18.91 -2.90
N GLY A 67 -0.89 17.58 -2.96
CA GLY A 67 -1.27 16.86 -4.17
C GLY A 67 -0.22 16.84 -5.29
N TYR A 68 1.04 17.26 -5.03
CA TYR A 68 2.15 17.03 -5.97
C TYR A 68 2.21 15.55 -6.36
N ARG A 69 2.41 15.27 -7.64
CA ARG A 69 2.51 13.90 -8.18
C ARG A 69 3.60 13.85 -9.23
N GLU A 70 4.41 12.81 -9.19
CA GLU A 70 5.51 12.56 -10.11
C GLU A 70 5.57 11.06 -10.40
N VAL A 71 5.55 10.68 -11.68
CA VAL A 71 5.80 9.30 -12.10
C VAL A 71 7.31 9.11 -12.17
N VAL A 72 7.84 8.15 -11.43
CA VAL A 72 9.30 7.93 -11.32
C VAL A 72 9.75 6.67 -12.04
N GLU A 73 8.85 5.72 -12.23
CA GLU A 73 9.13 4.50 -12.96
C GLU A 73 7.87 3.99 -13.65
N VAL A 74 8.02 3.46 -14.85
CA VAL A 74 6.96 2.79 -15.60
C VAL A 74 7.46 1.42 -16.03
N LEU A 75 6.75 0.38 -15.62
CA LEU A 75 6.96 -0.99 -16.08
C LEU A 75 5.84 -1.35 -17.05
N ARG A 76 6.19 -1.77 -18.27
CA ARG A 76 5.24 -2.35 -19.21
C ARG A 76 5.46 -3.85 -19.28
N ILE A 77 4.43 -4.60 -18.91
CA ILE A 77 4.43 -6.05 -18.82
C ILE A 77 3.53 -6.59 -19.92
N ARG A 78 4.13 -7.24 -20.92
CA ARG A 78 3.40 -7.86 -22.04
C ARG A 78 3.57 -9.37 -22.00
N ARG A 79 2.46 -10.08 -22.15
CA ARG A 79 2.49 -11.55 -22.30
C ARG A 79 2.61 -11.89 -23.78
N ARG A 80 3.73 -12.51 -24.16
CA ARG A 80 3.90 -13.19 -25.44
C ARG A 80 3.66 -14.69 -25.25
N GLU A 81 3.45 -15.41 -26.35
CA GLU A 81 3.02 -16.81 -26.39
C GLU A 81 3.79 -17.75 -25.43
N ARG A 82 5.09 -17.49 -25.19
CA ARG A 82 5.91 -18.26 -24.24
C ARG A 82 6.79 -17.42 -23.32
N SER A 83 6.58 -16.09 -23.25
CA SER A 83 7.43 -15.22 -22.44
C SER A 83 6.69 -14.01 -21.90
N VAL A 84 7.16 -13.51 -20.76
CA VAL A 84 6.75 -12.21 -20.22
C VAL A 84 7.86 -11.23 -20.53
N VAL A 85 7.52 -10.17 -21.27
CA VAL A 85 8.44 -9.07 -21.55
C VAL A 85 8.13 -7.96 -20.56
N VAL A 86 9.15 -7.54 -19.80
CA VAL A 86 9.06 -6.41 -18.86
C VAL A 86 9.97 -5.30 -19.38
N GLU A 87 9.37 -4.18 -19.77
CA GLU A 87 10.10 -3.00 -20.23
C GLU A 87 10.07 -1.96 -19.10
N ARG A 88 11.26 -1.58 -18.60
CA ARG A 88 11.42 -0.61 -17.51
C ARG A 88 11.84 0.75 -18.08
N GLY A 89 10.99 1.75 -17.92
CA GLY A 89 11.30 3.15 -18.19
C GLY A 89 11.51 3.91 -16.88
N LEU A 90 12.67 4.53 -16.72
CA LEU A 90 12.90 5.52 -15.65
C LEU A 90 12.63 6.90 -16.25
N LEU A 91 11.73 7.66 -15.62
CA LEU A 91 11.51 9.05 -16.02
C LEU A 91 12.52 9.94 -15.29
N PRO A 92 13.13 10.93 -15.98
CA PRO A 92 14.02 11.88 -15.31
C PRO A 92 13.25 12.68 -14.26
N ALA A 93 13.90 12.88 -13.10
CA ALA A 93 13.41 13.68 -11.99
C ALA A 93 13.62 15.18 -12.22
#